data_AF-A0A7J8RYY1-F1
#
_entry.id   AF-A0A7J8RYY1-F1
#
_cell.length_a   1.000
_cell.length_b   1.000
_cell.length_c   1.000
_cell.angle_alpha   90.00
_cell.angle_beta   90.00
_cell.angle_gamma   90.00
#
_symmetry.space_group_name_H-M   'P 1'
#
loop_
_entity.id
_entity.type
_entity.pdbx_description
1 polymer ?
#
loop_
_entity_poly.entity_id
_entity_poly.type
_entity_poly.pdbx_seq_one_letter_code
_entity_poly.pdbx_strand_id
1 'polypeptide(L)'
;MKLWYSKTLKVYKDMEDLMSKEGKPYRVQYAIEAMKQQSQVFFIEAKWFHGNYISTKEEYMPIALLSCGYLQLAIASFVGMEDGITKETFNWAANEPKIIRASNIICRLMSDIAGHKVEQERGHVSSAVECYMKQYGVSMQEAYDELNKQINEAWKDINEEFLKPTAAPTSALIRILNLAKVIDLLYKGEDAYTQVGDSAKTSITALLIDSIPI
;
A
#
# COMPACT_ATOMS: atom_id res chain seq x y z
N MET A 1 22.74 -7.27 1.43
CA MET A 1 22.35 -6.48 0.23
C MET A 1 22.49 -7.24 -1.09
N LYS A 2 23.66 -7.79 -1.47
CA LYS A 2 23.86 -8.46 -2.78
C LYS A 2 22.81 -9.55 -3.10
N LEU A 3 22.51 -10.41 -2.12
CA LEU A 3 21.51 -11.48 -2.29
C LEU A 3 20.13 -10.91 -2.64
N TRP A 4 19.59 -10.03 -1.79
CA TRP A 4 18.30 -9.36 -2.01
C TRP A 4 18.23 -8.70 -3.39
N TYR A 5 19.23 -7.88 -3.73
CA TYR A 5 19.29 -7.20 -5.02
C TYR A 5 19.25 -8.18 -6.20
N SER A 6 20.06 -9.26 -6.15
CA SER A 6 20.10 -10.28 -7.20
C SER A 6 18.77 -11.04 -7.34
N LYS A 7 18.08 -11.30 -6.23
CA LYS A 7 16.79 -12.00 -6.23
C LYS A 7 15.67 -11.12 -6.77
N THR A 8 15.64 -9.84 -6.39
CA THR A 8 14.68 -8.87 -6.94
C THR A 8 14.86 -8.72 -8.44
N LEU A 9 16.09 -8.55 -8.93
CA LEU A 9 16.36 -8.48 -10.38
C LEU A 9 15.91 -9.74 -11.11
N LYS A 10 16.13 -10.92 -10.51
CA LYS A 10 15.66 -12.18 -11.09
C LYS A 10 14.14 -12.22 -11.21
N VAL A 11 13.39 -11.79 -10.19
CA VAL A 11 11.91 -11.77 -10.24
C VAL A 11 11.41 -10.92 -11.40
N TYR A 12 11.93 -9.69 -11.55
CA TYR A 12 11.53 -8.82 -12.66
C TYR A 12 11.93 -9.38 -14.03
N LYS A 13 13.10 -10.01 -14.14
CA LYS A 13 13.50 -10.70 -15.37
C LYS A 13 12.56 -11.85 -15.71
N ASP A 14 12.21 -12.69 -14.73
CA ASP A 14 11.28 -13.80 -14.92
C ASP A 14 9.88 -13.27 -15.35
N MET A 15 9.43 -12.13 -14.79
CA MET A 15 8.21 -11.44 -15.23
C MET A 15 8.32 -10.92 -16.67
N GLU A 16 9.44 -10.29 -17.05
CA GLU A 16 9.68 -9.82 -18.42
C GLU A 16 9.68 -10.96 -19.43
N ASP A 17 10.32 -12.09 -19.10
CA ASP A 17 10.37 -13.28 -19.95
C ASP A 17 8.95 -13.86 -20.17
N LEU A 18 8.10 -13.86 -19.13
CA LEU A 18 6.69 -14.26 -19.24
C LEU A 18 5.90 -13.28 -20.11
N MET A 19 5.98 -11.98 -19.84
CA MET A 19 5.23 -10.96 -20.57
C MET A 19 5.71 -10.77 -22.01
N SER A 20 6.97 -11.10 -22.31
CA SER A 20 7.51 -11.09 -23.68
C SER A 20 6.82 -12.14 -24.56
N LYS A 21 6.49 -13.31 -24.01
CA LYS A 21 5.74 -14.36 -24.72
C LYS A 21 4.33 -13.92 -25.10
N GLU A 22 3.77 -12.99 -24.32
CA GLU A 22 2.47 -12.37 -24.57
C GLU A 22 2.55 -11.07 -25.39
N GLY A 23 3.75 -10.65 -25.82
CA GLY A 23 3.97 -9.41 -26.56
C GLY A 23 3.77 -8.14 -25.72
N LYS A 24 3.83 -8.22 -24.38
CA LYS A 24 3.57 -7.11 -23.45
C LYS A 24 4.71 -6.85 -22.44
N PRO A 25 6.01 -6.96 -22.79
CA PRO A 25 7.10 -6.75 -21.83
C PRO A 25 7.10 -5.35 -21.21
N TYR A 26 6.51 -4.37 -21.91
CA TYR A 26 6.36 -2.99 -21.42
C TYR A 26 5.60 -2.89 -20.08
N ARG A 27 4.69 -3.82 -19.77
CA ARG A 27 3.93 -3.82 -18.51
C ARG A 27 4.87 -3.94 -17.30
N VAL A 28 5.94 -4.72 -17.43
CA VAL A 28 6.91 -4.93 -16.35
C VAL A 28 7.74 -3.68 -16.07
N GLN A 29 8.00 -2.85 -17.10
CA GLN A 29 8.72 -1.59 -16.91
C GLN A 29 8.01 -0.64 -15.94
N TYR A 30 6.67 -0.56 -16.00
CA TYR A 30 5.90 0.22 -15.01
C TYR A 30 6.10 -0.30 -13.59
N ALA A 31 6.09 -1.62 -13.40
CA ALA A 31 6.31 -2.22 -12.09
C ALA A 31 7.74 -2.02 -11.56
N ILE A 32 8.74 -1.97 -12.46
CA ILE A 32 10.13 -1.63 -12.12
C ILE A 32 10.23 -0.17 -11.67
N GLU A 33 9.63 0.77 -12.42
CA GLU A 33 9.66 2.20 -12.06
C GLU A 33 8.96 2.46 -10.72
N ALA A 34 7.80 1.85 -10.47
CA ALA A 34 7.11 1.97 -9.19
C ALA A 34 7.96 1.42 -8.01
N MET A 35 8.71 0.33 -8.22
CA MET A 35 9.63 -0.22 -7.21
C MET A 35 10.83 0.69 -6.96
N LYS A 36 11.35 1.36 -7.99
CA LYS A 36 12.42 2.37 -7.83
C LYS A 36 11.92 3.55 -7.01
N GLN A 37 10.72 4.07 -7.29
CA GLN A 37 10.10 5.14 -6.53
C GLN A 37 9.94 4.76 -5.05
N GLN A 38 9.42 3.56 -4.76
CA GLN A 38 9.30 3.07 -3.39
C GLN A 38 10.66 2.94 -2.69
N SER A 39 11.69 2.45 -3.40
CA SER A 39 13.04 2.32 -2.84
C SER A 39 13.66 3.68 -2.49
N GLN A 40 13.35 4.73 -3.27
CA GLN A 40 13.84 6.09 -3.00
C GLN A 40 13.22 6.67 -1.73
N VAL A 41 11.92 6.47 -1.50
CA VAL A 41 11.25 6.97 -0.28
C VAL A 41 11.65 6.19 0.97
N PHE A 42 11.90 4.88 0.87
CA PHE A 42 12.51 4.13 1.98
C PHE A 42 13.87 4.69 2.38
N PHE A 43 14.66 5.18 1.41
CA PHE A 43 15.93 5.82 1.73
C PHE A 43 15.75 7.16 2.44
N ILE A 44 14.66 7.89 2.18
CA ILE A 44 14.31 9.12 2.92
C ILE A 44 13.93 8.77 4.36
N GLU A 45 13.05 7.77 4.57
CA GLU A 45 12.68 7.31 5.91
C GLU A 45 13.89 6.83 6.72
N ALA A 46 14.81 6.11 6.08
CA ALA A 46 16.06 5.69 6.72
C ALA A 46 16.92 6.87 7.19
N LYS A 47 16.97 7.96 6.40
CA LYS A 47 17.67 9.19 6.82
C LYS A 47 16.97 9.86 8.00
N TRP A 48 15.64 9.92 8.00
CA TRP A 48 14.90 10.48 9.14
C TRP A 48 15.15 9.69 10.41
N PHE A 49 15.08 8.36 10.31
CA PHE A 49 15.37 7.46 11.42
C PHE A 49 16.79 7.66 11.96
N HIS A 50 17.83 7.56 11.13
CA HIS A 50 19.21 7.70 11.58
C HIS A 50 19.59 9.12 12.01
N GLY A 51 18.89 10.13 11.50
CA GLY A 51 19.08 11.53 11.87
C GLY A 51 18.28 11.95 13.11
N ASN A 52 17.47 11.07 13.72
CA ASN A 52 16.50 11.40 14.75
C ASN A 52 15.60 12.59 14.36
N TYR A 53 15.27 12.69 13.07
CA TYR A 53 14.47 13.77 12.53
C TYR A 53 12.98 13.44 12.66
N ILE A 54 12.22 14.36 13.26
CA ILE A 54 10.78 14.25 13.40
C ILE A 54 10.13 15.21 12.41
N SER A 55 9.63 14.66 11.30
CA SER A 55 8.93 15.37 10.23
C SER A 55 7.61 16.00 10.69
N THR A 56 7.16 17.04 9.99
CA THR A 56 5.76 17.49 10.10
C THR A 56 4.83 16.54 9.35
N LYS A 57 3.50 16.66 9.54
CA LYS A 57 2.53 15.86 8.77
C LYS A 57 2.67 16.09 7.26
N GLU A 58 2.92 17.34 6.85
CA GLU A 58 3.03 17.74 5.44
C GLU A 58 4.29 17.16 4.78
N GLU A 59 5.37 16.98 5.53
CA GLU A 59 6.59 16.32 5.05
C GLU A 59 6.44 14.80 5.06
N TYR A 60 5.82 14.25 6.11
CA TYR A 60 5.65 12.81 6.31
C TYR A 60 4.73 12.20 5.25
N MET A 61 3.52 12.74 5.08
CA MET A 61 2.46 12.08 4.30
C MET A 61 2.87 11.78 2.85
N PRO A 62 3.47 12.69 2.07
CA PRO A 62 3.88 12.38 0.69
C PRO A 62 4.88 11.22 0.58
N ILE A 63 5.79 11.09 1.56
CA ILE A 63 6.78 10.01 1.61
C ILE A 63 6.12 8.71 2.07
N ALA A 64 5.33 8.80 3.13
CA ALA A 64 4.63 7.70 3.78
C ALA A 64 3.60 7.00 2.87
N LEU A 65 2.89 7.77 2.03
CA LEU A 65 1.94 7.24 1.07
C LEU A 65 2.62 6.43 -0.05
N LEU A 66 3.86 6.78 -0.41
CA LEU A 66 4.64 5.99 -1.37
C LEU A 66 5.32 4.80 -0.70
N SER A 67 5.84 4.97 0.52
CA SER A 67 6.57 3.92 1.24
C SER A 67 5.67 2.75 1.65
N CYS A 68 4.37 3.01 1.89
CA CYS A 68 3.39 1.96 2.16
C CYS A 68 3.25 0.91 1.03
N GLY A 69 3.71 1.23 -0.18
CA GLY A 69 3.87 0.27 -1.27
C GLY A 69 2.61 -0.02 -2.07
N TYR A 70 1.48 0.63 -1.78
CA TYR A 70 0.21 0.30 -2.40
C TYR A 70 0.10 0.75 -3.85
N LEU A 71 0.71 1.89 -4.23
CA LEU A 71 0.91 2.25 -5.64
C LEU A 71 1.71 1.18 -6.38
N GLN A 72 2.84 0.75 -5.80
CA GLN A 72 3.71 -0.27 -6.39
C GLN A 72 2.97 -1.60 -6.55
N LEU A 73 2.22 -2.02 -5.53
CA LEU A 73 1.45 -3.27 -5.54
C LEU A 73 0.30 -3.22 -6.55
N ALA A 74 -0.40 -2.10 -6.67
CA ALA A 74 -1.44 -1.90 -7.68
C ALA A 74 -0.85 -2.04 -9.09
N ILE A 75 0.24 -1.33 -9.41
CA ILE A 75 0.92 -1.40 -10.71
C ILE A 75 1.44 -2.82 -10.98
N ALA A 76 2.08 -3.46 -10.00
CA ALA A 76 2.58 -4.83 -10.15
C ALA A 76 1.44 -5.82 -10.41
N SER A 77 0.29 -5.65 -9.75
CA SER A 77 -0.86 -6.54 -9.95
C SER A 77 -1.47 -6.44 -11.34
N PHE A 78 -1.35 -5.30 -12.01
CA PHE A 78 -1.85 -5.07 -13.37
C PHE A 78 -1.04 -5.81 -14.45
N VAL A 79 0.21 -6.19 -14.16
CA VAL A 79 1.11 -6.83 -15.13
C VAL A 79 0.49 -8.09 -15.72
N GLY A 80 -0.01 -8.98 -14.85
CA GLY A 80 -0.59 -10.28 -15.22
C GLY A 80 -2.11 -10.26 -15.43
N MET A 81 -2.74 -9.09 -15.49
CA MET A 81 -4.18 -8.97 -15.76
C MET A 81 -4.51 -9.08 -17.25
N GLU A 82 -5.79 -9.21 -17.55
CA GLU A 82 -6.34 -9.38 -18.89
C GLU A 82 -5.94 -8.28 -19.89
N ASP A 83 -6.21 -8.52 -21.18
CA ASP A 83 -5.85 -7.62 -22.29
C ASP A 83 -6.52 -6.25 -22.21
N GLY A 84 -7.63 -6.14 -21.47
CA GLY A 84 -8.31 -4.88 -21.18
C GLY A 84 -7.48 -3.89 -20.35
N ILE A 85 -6.40 -4.35 -19.71
CA ILE A 85 -5.45 -3.50 -19.00
C ILE A 85 -4.40 -2.99 -19.98
N THR A 86 -4.59 -1.77 -20.47
CA THR A 86 -3.76 -1.18 -21.52
C THR A 86 -2.67 -0.28 -20.95
N LYS A 87 -1.78 0.22 -21.82
CA LYS A 87 -0.76 1.22 -21.46
C LYS A 87 -1.38 2.48 -20.85
N GLU A 88 -2.56 2.89 -21.33
CA GLU A 88 -3.33 4.00 -20.78
C GLU A 88 -3.77 3.75 -19.34
N THR A 89 -4.11 2.49 -19.00
CA THR A 89 -4.44 2.11 -17.62
C THR A 89 -3.22 2.22 -16.70
N PHE A 90 -2.05 1.81 -17.17
CA PHE A 90 -0.79 2.00 -16.42
C PHE A 90 -0.44 3.47 -16.24
N ASN A 91 -0.56 4.28 -17.29
CA ASN A 91 -0.33 5.73 -17.21
C ASN A 91 -1.33 6.40 -16.26
N TRP A 92 -2.60 6.04 -16.34
CA TRP A 92 -3.63 6.52 -15.41
C TRP A 92 -3.25 6.21 -13.96
N ALA A 93 -2.90 4.95 -13.66
CA ALA A 93 -2.52 4.52 -12.32
C ALA A 93 -1.25 5.19 -11.81
N ALA A 94 -0.23 5.34 -12.66
CA ALA A 94 1.04 5.99 -12.32
C ALA A 94 0.88 7.49 -12.02
N ASN A 95 -0.19 8.13 -12.48
CA ASN A 95 -0.54 9.51 -12.13
C ASN A 95 -1.29 9.63 -10.79
N GLU A 96 -1.35 8.54 -10.00
CA GLU A 96 -1.94 8.50 -8.66
C GLU A 96 -3.37 9.06 -8.60
N PRO A 97 -4.32 8.42 -9.32
CA PRO A 97 -5.71 8.83 -9.33
C PRO A 97 -6.31 8.73 -7.93
N LYS A 98 -7.45 9.40 -7.72
CA LYS A 98 -8.10 9.53 -6.42
C LYS A 98 -8.27 8.17 -5.72
N ILE A 99 -8.67 7.11 -6.43
CA ILE A 99 -8.78 5.75 -5.87
C ILE A 99 -7.46 5.17 -5.36
N ILE A 100 -6.33 5.40 -6.04
CA ILE A 100 -5.01 4.92 -5.58
C ILE A 100 -4.56 5.73 -4.37
N ARG A 101 -4.73 7.05 -4.41
CA ARG A 101 -4.41 7.92 -3.27
C ARG A 101 -5.21 7.50 -2.03
N ALA A 102 -6.50 7.27 -2.18
CA ALA A 102 -7.36 6.78 -1.12
C ALA A 102 -6.90 5.42 -0.58
N SER A 103 -6.56 4.48 -1.46
CA SER A 103 -6.01 3.18 -1.05
C SER A 103 -4.68 3.31 -0.30
N ASN A 104 -3.79 4.22 -0.70
CA ASN A 104 -2.54 4.49 0.00
C ASN A 104 -2.80 5.10 1.40
N ILE A 105 -3.76 6.03 1.51
CA ILE A 105 -4.17 6.63 2.80
C ILE A 105 -4.69 5.56 3.76
N ILE A 106 -5.59 4.69 3.29
CA ILE A 106 -6.11 3.58 4.08
C ILE A 106 -4.97 2.69 4.55
N CYS A 107 -4.08 2.27 3.64
CA CYS A 107 -2.92 1.45 3.99
C CYS A 107 -2.03 2.10 5.05
N ARG A 108 -1.60 3.34 4.81
CA ARG A 108 -0.63 4.00 5.67
C ARG A 108 -1.22 4.25 7.06
N LEU A 109 -2.40 4.84 7.13
CA LEU A 109 -2.98 5.25 8.41
C LEU A 109 -3.41 4.04 9.25
N MET A 110 -3.97 3.00 8.64
CA MET A 110 -4.30 1.77 9.39
C MET A 110 -3.04 1.10 9.92
N SER A 111 -1.98 1.03 9.11
CA SER A 111 -0.69 0.49 9.54
C SER A 111 -0.06 1.31 10.66
N ASP A 112 -0.07 2.65 10.58
CA ASP A 112 0.42 3.53 11.63
C ASP A 112 -0.33 3.32 12.95
N ILE A 113 -1.67 3.27 12.92
CA ILE A 113 -2.47 3.10 14.14
C ILE A 113 -2.24 1.73 14.76
N ALA A 114 -2.30 0.66 13.96
CA ALA A 114 -2.19 -0.71 14.45
C ALA A 114 -0.77 -1.07 14.91
N GLY A 115 0.24 -0.53 14.23
CA GLY A 115 1.66 -0.71 14.57
C GLY A 115 2.15 0.20 15.68
N HIS A 116 1.50 1.33 15.93
CA HIS A 116 2.01 2.46 16.73
C HIS A 116 2.78 2.06 17.99
N LYS A 117 2.17 1.24 18.88
CA LYS A 117 2.80 0.85 20.15
C LYS A 117 4.09 0.06 19.95
N VAL A 118 4.05 -0.95 19.08
CA VAL A 118 5.21 -1.81 18.78
C VAL A 118 6.31 -1.01 18.09
N GLU A 119 5.93 -0.09 17.22
CA GLU A 119 6.86 0.79 16.51
C GLU A 119 7.54 1.78 17.44
N GLN A 120 6.81 2.33 18.42
CA GLN A 120 7.38 3.17 19.46
C GLN A 120 8.34 2.40 20.38
N GLU A 121 8.01 1.18 20.79
CA GLU A 121 8.87 0.35 21.64
C GLU A 121 10.21 0.00 20.99
N ARG A 122 10.22 -0.25 19.67
CA ARG A 122 11.45 -0.51 18.90
C ARG A 122 12.20 0.77 18.48
N GLY A 123 11.67 1.94 18.82
CA GLY A 123 12.22 3.25 18.48
C GLY A 123 12.17 3.54 16.99
N HIS A 124 11.06 3.28 16.30
CA HIS A 124 10.95 3.51 14.85
C HIS A 124 10.89 5.01 14.49
N VAL A 125 10.87 5.31 13.19
CA VAL A 125 10.61 6.67 12.69
C VAL A 125 9.21 7.12 13.13
N SER A 126 9.02 8.42 13.36
CA SER A 126 7.70 8.98 13.69
C SER A 126 6.66 8.58 12.65
N SER A 127 5.52 8.07 13.12
CA SER A 127 4.36 7.73 12.29
C SER A 127 3.44 8.95 12.11
N ALA A 128 2.35 8.79 11.36
CA ALA A 128 1.32 9.81 11.27
C ALA A 128 0.78 10.24 12.65
N VAL A 129 0.77 9.35 13.64
CA VAL A 129 0.25 9.63 14.98
C VAL A 129 1.09 10.67 15.70
N GLU A 130 2.40 10.48 15.75
CA GLU A 130 3.35 11.36 16.41
C GLU A 130 3.50 12.67 15.65
N CYS A 131 3.50 12.62 14.31
CA CYS A 131 3.47 13.83 13.48
C CYS A 131 2.22 14.67 13.80
N TYR A 132 1.05 14.05 13.90
CA TYR A 132 -0.20 14.76 14.20
C TYR A 132 -0.21 15.33 15.63
N MET A 133 0.14 14.52 16.63
CA MET A 133 0.21 14.95 18.03
C MET A 133 1.18 16.13 18.21
N LYS A 134 2.36 16.05 17.61
CA LYS A 134 3.39 17.10 17.70
C LYS A 134 2.93 18.40 17.03
N GLN A 135 2.28 18.29 15.88
CA GLN A 135 1.88 19.46 15.09
C GLN A 135 0.71 20.23 15.72
N TYR A 136 -0.27 19.51 16.27
CA TYR A 136 -1.50 20.12 16.80
C TYR A 136 -1.56 20.18 18.33
N GLY A 137 -0.57 19.61 19.03
CA GLY A 137 -0.52 19.60 20.50
C GLY A 137 -1.66 18.80 21.15
N VAL A 138 -2.17 17.79 20.46
CA VAL A 138 -3.31 16.98 20.89
C VAL A 138 -2.87 15.66 21.54
N SER A 139 -3.81 15.02 22.25
CA SER A 139 -3.61 13.69 22.80
C SER A 139 -3.52 12.61 21.72
N MET A 140 -3.00 11.44 22.10
CA MET A 140 -2.93 10.27 21.22
C MET A 140 -4.31 9.82 20.74
N GLN A 141 -5.31 9.85 21.63
CA GLN A 141 -6.67 9.46 21.27
C GLN A 141 -7.28 10.40 20.23
N GLU A 142 -7.10 11.72 20.40
CA GLU A 142 -7.56 12.70 19.42
C GLU A 142 -6.86 12.53 18.06
N ALA A 143 -5.57 12.17 18.06
CA ALA A 143 -4.86 11.83 16.83
C ALA A 143 -5.46 10.58 16.17
N TYR A 144 -5.69 9.50 16.92
CA TYR A 144 -6.36 8.31 16.39
C TYR A 144 -7.74 8.59 15.81
N ASP A 145 -8.55 9.41 16.49
CA ASP A 145 -9.90 9.74 16.03
C ASP A 145 -9.85 10.50 14.69
N GLU A 146 -8.93 11.46 14.53
CA GLU A 146 -8.76 12.18 13.26
C GLU A 146 -8.17 11.31 12.15
N LEU A 147 -7.23 10.41 12.45
CA LEU A 147 -6.70 9.48 11.45
C LEU A 147 -7.79 8.49 10.98
N ASN A 148 -8.62 7.99 11.89
CA ASN A 148 -9.76 7.14 11.55
C ASN A 148 -10.80 7.88 10.70
N LYS A 149 -11.03 9.18 10.96
CA LYS A 149 -11.87 10.01 10.11
C LYS A 149 -11.31 10.11 8.69
N GLN A 150 -10.00 10.35 8.54
CA GLN A 150 -9.34 10.37 7.22
C GLN A 150 -9.46 9.01 6.48
N ILE A 151 -9.34 7.88 7.20
CA ILE A 151 -9.59 6.54 6.64
C ILE A 151 -11.02 6.42 6.13
N ASN A 152 -12.02 6.88 6.90
CA ASN A 152 -13.42 6.84 6.49
C ASN A 152 -13.71 7.73 5.26
N GLU A 153 -13.09 8.91 5.16
CA GLU A 153 -13.20 9.73 3.95
C GLU A 153 -12.53 9.06 2.74
N ALA A 154 -11.37 8.42 2.92
CA ALA A 154 -10.72 7.67 1.85
C ALA A 154 -11.60 6.51 1.33
N TRP A 155 -12.36 5.83 2.20
CA TRP A 155 -13.34 4.84 1.75
C TRP A 155 -14.45 5.43 0.87
N LYS A 156 -14.93 6.64 1.19
CA LYS A 156 -15.91 7.36 0.35
C LYS A 156 -15.30 7.73 -1.00
N ASP A 157 -14.05 8.17 -1.00
CA ASP A 157 -13.31 8.49 -2.22
C ASP A 157 -13.16 7.26 -3.13
N ILE A 158 -12.90 6.07 -2.58
CA ILE A 158 -12.92 4.82 -3.37
C ILE A 158 -14.31 4.59 -3.95
N ASN A 159 -15.37 4.73 -3.17
CA ASN A 159 -16.74 4.50 -3.65
C ASN A 159 -17.15 5.46 -4.76
N GLU A 160 -16.75 6.73 -4.69
CA GLU A 160 -17.03 7.74 -5.71
C GLU A 160 -16.42 7.38 -7.06
N GLU A 161 -15.22 6.80 -7.07
CA GLU A 161 -14.50 6.44 -8.30
C GLU A 161 -15.15 5.27 -9.07
N PHE A 162 -16.14 4.58 -8.48
CA PHE A 162 -16.97 3.59 -9.16
C PHE A 162 -18.23 4.19 -9.83
N LEU A 163 -18.51 5.47 -9.65
CA LEU A 163 -19.61 6.16 -10.35
C LEU A 163 -19.31 6.25 -11.85
N LYS A 164 -20.35 6.08 -12.68
CA LYS A 164 -20.20 6.08 -14.15
C LYS A 164 -20.22 7.51 -14.71
N PRO A 165 -19.43 7.79 -15.78
CA PRO A 165 -18.45 6.91 -16.42
C PRO A 165 -17.17 6.76 -15.59
N THR A 166 -16.58 5.55 -15.60
CA THR A 166 -15.34 5.28 -14.85
C THR A 166 -14.11 5.72 -15.63
N ALA A 167 -13.08 6.21 -14.93
CA ALA A 167 -11.84 6.71 -15.54
C ALA A 167 -10.90 5.61 -16.06
N ALA A 168 -11.12 4.36 -15.64
CA ALA A 168 -10.33 3.19 -16.00
C ALA A 168 -11.23 1.94 -16.13
N PRO A 169 -10.71 0.82 -16.67
CA PRO A 169 -11.43 -0.45 -16.67
C PRO A 169 -11.89 -0.85 -15.27
N THR A 170 -13.13 -1.31 -15.14
CA THR A 170 -13.70 -1.69 -13.83
C THR A 170 -12.87 -2.77 -13.13
N SER A 171 -12.20 -3.67 -13.87
CA SER A 171 -11.30 -4.67 -13.29
C SER A 171 -10.09 -4.06 -12.58
N ALA A 172 -9.50 -2.98 -13.12
CA ALA A 172 -8.44 -2.22 -12.46
C ALA A 172 -8.95 -1.55 -11.18
N LEU A 173 -10.15 -0.95 -11.20
CA LEU A 173 -10.77 -0.37 -10.01
C LEU A 173 -11.04 -1.41 -8.93
N ILE A 174 -11.62 -2.56 -9.30
CA ILE A 174 -11.88 -3.69 -8.38
C ILE A 174 -10.58 -4.20 -7.77
N ARG A 175 -9.50 -4.28 -8.56
CA ARG A 175 -8.19 -4.69 -8.06
C ARG A 175 -7.70 -3.76 -6.96
N ILE A 176 -7.78 -2.44 -7.15
CA ILE A 176 -7.36 -1.46 -6.15
C ILE A 176 -8.27 -1.51 -4.91
N LEU A 177 -9.59 -1.59 -5.10
CA LEU A 177 -10.55 -1.79 -4.00
C LEU A 177 -10.21 -3.03 -3.16
N ASN A 178 -9.87 -4.14 -3.80
CA ASN A 178 -9.52 -5.37 -3.09
C ASN A 178 -8.21 -5.24 -2.32
N LEU A 179 -7.22 -4.47 -2.82
CA LEU A 179 -6.03 -4.15 -2.04
C LEU A 179 -6.39 -3.39 -0.76
N ALA A 180 -7.26 -2.38 -0.85
CA ALA A 180 -7.73 -1.64 0.33
C ALA A 180 -8.46 -2.54 1.34
N LYS A 181 -9.29 -3.48 0.86
CA LYS A 181 -9.96 -4.48 1.71
C LYS A 181 -8.98 -5.42 2.41
N VAL A 182 -7.86 -5.77 1.77
CA VAL A 182 -6.83 -6.59 2.40
C VAL A 182 -6.18 -5.86 3.58
N ILE A 183 -5.90 -4.56 3.48
CA ILE A 183 -5.44 -3.79 4.65
C ILE A 183 -6.49 -3.78 5.72
N ASP A 184 -7.75 -3.51 5.37
CA ASP A 184 -8.81 -3.47 6.37
C ASP A 184 -8.87 -4.78 7.14
N LEU A 185 -8.78 -5.92 6.46
CA LEU A 185 -8.74 -7.23 7.11
C LEU A 185 -7.51 -7.42 8.01
N LEU A 186 -6.32 -7.05 7.53
CA LEU A 186 -5.06 -7.35 8.21
C LEU A 186 -4.71 -6.37 9.34
N TYR A 187 -5.22 -5.15 9.29
CA TYR A 187 -4.88 -4.08 10.21
C TYR A 187 -6.06 -3.65 11.10
N LYS A 188 -7.14 -4.45 11.13
CA LYS A 188 -8.28 -4.21 12.02
C LYS A 188 -7.92 -4.52 13.45
N GLY A 189 -7.51 -3.49 14.19
CA GLY A 189 -7.23 -3.55 15.62
C GLY A 189 -5.81 -3.97 15.96
N GLU A 190 -5.15 -4.79 15.14
CA GLU A 190 -3.76 -5.23 15.31
C GLU A 190 -3.03 -5.31 13.96
N ASP A 191 -1.69 -5.31 13.96
CA ASP A 191 -0.87 -5.62 12.77
C ASP A 191 -0.80 -7.14 12.57
N ALA A 192 -1.85 -7.73 11.99
CA ALA A 192 -1.95 -9.16 11.77
C ALA A 192 -1.02 -9.67 10.64
N TYR A 193 -0.42 -8.76 9.86
CA TYR A 193 0.58 -9.10 8.85
C TYR A 193 1.92 -9.49 9.51
N THR A 194 2.39 -8.67 10.46
CA THR A 194 3.63 -8.96 11.20
C THR A 194 3.37 -9.95 12.35
N GLN A 195 2.30 -9.73 13.09
CA GLN A 195 1.92 -10.55 14.25
C GLN A 195 0.74 -11.41 13.88
N VAL A 196 1.02 -12.56 13.25
CA VAL A 196 -0.02 -13.46 12.73
C VAL A 196 -0.90 -14.01 13.86
N GLY A 197 -2.00 -13.30 14.11
CA GLY A 197 -3.00 -13.63 15.11
C GLY A 197 -3.97 -14.71 14.65
N ASP A 198 -4.91 -15.05 15.52
CA ASP A 198 -5.87 -16.13 15.27
C ASP A 198 -6.82 -15.81 14.11
N SER A 199 -7.14 -14.54 13.89
CA SER A 199 -7.98 -14.09 12.77
C SER A 199 -7.34 -14.41 11.41
N ALA A 200 -6.05 -14.11 11.24
CA ALA A 200 -5.32 -14.41 10.02
C ALA A 200 -5.17 -15.93 9.81
N LYS A 201 -4.83 -16.68 10.86
CA LYS A 201 -4.73 -18.16 10.79
C LYS A 201 -6.05 -18.81 10.43
N THR A 202 -7.15 -18.36 11.04
CA THR A 202 -8.50 -18.86 10.76
C THR A 202 -8.87 -18.60 9.29
N SER A 203 -8.62 -17.38 8.80
CA SER A 203 -8.90 -17.02 7.41
C SER A 203 -8.09 -17.85 6.41
N ILE A 204 -6.79 -18.06 6.68
CA ILE A 204 -5.92 -18.91 5.84
C ILE A 204 -6.41 -20.36 5.85
N THR A 205 -6.75 -20.89 7.01
CA THR A 205 -7.20 -22.28 7.16
C THR A 205 -8.51 -22.50 6.40
N ALA A 206 -9.49 -21.60 6.58
CA ALA A 206 -10.78 -21.69 5.89
C ALA A 206 -10.68 -21.51 4.37
N LEU A 207 -9.70 -20.74 3.87
CA LEU A 207 -9.57 -20.45 2.44
C LEU A 207 -8.69 -21.46 1.69
N LEU A 208 -7.65 -21.99 2.32
CA LEU A 208 -6.59 -22.74 1.65
C LEU A 208 -6.39 -24.18 2.17
N ILE A 209 -7.01 -24.56 3.29
CA ILE A 209 -6.84 -25.87 3.92
C ILE A 209 -8.17 -26.63 3.95
N ASP A 210 -9.19 -26.03 4.55
CA ASP A 210 -10.47 -26.69 4.76
C ASP A 210 -11.34 -26.59 3.51
N SER A 211 -11.74 -27.74 2.97
CA SER A 211 -12.71 -27.78 1.88
C SER A 211 -14.12 -27.46 2.39
N ILE A 212 -14.89 -26.73 1.61
CA ILE A 212 -16.33 -26.55 1.87
C ILE A 212 -17.00 -27.93 1.79
N PRO A 213 -17.68 -28.40 2.87
CA PRO A 213 -18.41 -29.65 2.82
C PRO A 213 -19.45 -29.64 1.69
N ILE A 214 -19.47 -30.70 0.89
CA ILE A 214 -20.42 -30.92 -0.22
C ILE A 214 -21.67 -31.61 0.32
#